data_AF-A0A972EGT7-F1
#
_entry.id   AF-A0A972EGT7-F1
#
_cell.length_a   1.000
_cell.length_b   1.000
_cell.length_c   1.000
_cell.angle_alpha   90.00
_cell.angle_beta   90.00
_cell.angle_gamma   90.00
#
_symmetry.space_group_name_H-M   'P 1'
#
loop_
_entity.id
_entity.type
_entity.pdbx_description
1 polymer ?
#
loop_
_entity_poly.entity_id
_entity_poly.type
_entity_poly.pdbx_seq_one_letter_code
_entity_poly.pdbx_strand_id
1 'polypeptide(L)'
;MKIIYVFNKNFYAAVKAAYLHLKLDFPENLEDTINSYNEEGNFYYLGVDIELNEIYLLHSSKCNYILKNLLRGFSNLYNEEILIIFPEIL
;
A
#
# COMPACT_ATOMS: atom_id res chain seq x y z
N MET A 1 10.92 -6.34 5.69
CA MET A 1 9.46 -6.53 5.95
C MET A 1 8.66 -6.01 4.75
N LYS A 2 7.39 -6.41 4.58
CA LYS A 2 6.52 -5.85 3.54
C LYS A 2 5.57 -4.81 4.14
N ILE A 3 5.49 -3.61 3.57
CA ILE A 3 4.61 -2.53 4.01
C ILE A 3 3.54 -2.31 2.95
N ILE A 4 2.28 -2.48 3.32
CA ILE A 4 1.14 -2.44 2.40
C ILE A 4 0.27 -1.24 2.78
N TYR A 5 0.28 -0.22 1.93
CA TYR A 5 -0.59 0.94 2.02
C TYR A 5 -1.91 0.63 1.30
N VAL A 6 -2.97 0.43 2.08
CA VAL A 6 -4.29 0.10 1.56
C VAL A 6 -5.09 1.38 1.36
N PHE A 7 -5.70 1.53 0.18
CA PHE A 7 -6.62 2.63 -0.10
C PHE A 7 -7.93 2.14 -0.68
N ASN A 8 -8.97 2.96 -0.50
CA ASN A 8 -10.27 2.79 -1.14
C ASN A 8 -10.57 4.07 -1.92
N LYS A 9 -11.04 5.11 -1.23
CA LYS A 9 -11.36 6.41 -1.84
C LYS A 9 -10.18 7.37 -1.90
N ASN A 10 -9.16 7.15 -1.08
CA ASN A 10 -8.10 8.13 -0.84
C ASN A 10 -6.74 7.65 -1.35
N PHE A 11 -6.69 7.41 -2.66
CA PHE A 11 -5.48 7.00 -3.38
C PHE A 11 -4.31 7.94 -3.11
N TYR A 12 -4.54 9.26 -3.19
CA TYR A 12 -3.50 10.28 -3.00
C TYR A 12 -2.81 10.18 -1.63
N ALA A 13 -3.58 9.99 -0.54
CA ALA A 13 -3.02 9.87 0.81
C ALA A 13 -2.13 8.62 0.95
N ALA A 14 -2.55 7.48 0.39
CA ALA A 14 -1.76 6.25 0.41
C ALA A 14 -0.45 6.39 -0.37
N VAL A 15 -0.53 6.95 -1.58
CA VAL A 15 0.67 7.14 -2.41
C VAL A 15 1.61 8.12 -1.74
N LYS A 16 1.10 9.22 -1.20
CA LYS A 16 1.93 10.22 -0.54
C LYS A 16 2.63 9.65 0.70
N ALA A 17 1.91 8.87 1.49
CA ALA A 17 2.50 8.18 2.65
C ALA A 17 3.56 7.16 2.23
N ALA A 18 3.34 6.43 1.14
CA ALA A 18 4.29 5.46 0.62
C ALA A 18 5.56 6.13 0.06
N TYR A 19 5.45 7.22 -0.70
CA TYR A 19 6.59 7.99 -1.20
C TYR A 19 7.39 8.67 -0.09
N LEU A 20 6.70 9.17 0.94
CA LEU A 20 7.35 9.70 2.14
C LEU A 20 8.19 8.61 2.84
N HIS A 21 7.67 7.38 2.93
CA HIS A 21 8.39 6.23 3.47
C HIS A 21 9.66 5.93 2.66
N LEU A 22 9.54 5.94 1.35
CA LEU A 22 10.65 5.69 0.41
C LEU A 22 11.68 6.83 0.39
N LYS A 23 11.41 7.97 1.03
CA LYS A 23 12.22 9.21 0.92
C LYS A 23 12.41 9.64 -0.54
N LEU A 24 11.39 9.43 -1.36
CA LEU A 24 11.35 9.84 -2.76
C LEU A 24 10.51 11.10 -2.92
N ASP A 25 10.85 11.88 -3.94
CA ASP A 25 10.03 13.02 -4.35
C ASP A 25 8.69 12.51 -4.89
N PHE A 26 7.62 13.19 -4.49
CA PHE A 26 6.28 12.85 -4.93
C PHE A 26 6.14 13.19 -6.43
N PRO A 27 5.64 12.28 -7.29
CA PRO A 27 5.55 12.54 -8.72
C PRO A 27 4.58 13.68 -8.99
N GLU A 28 4.97 14.63 -9.85
CA GLU A 28 4.14 15.78 -10.22
C GLU A 28 2.89 15.35 -11.03
N ASN A 29 3.01 14.31 -11.87
CA ASN A 29 1.95 13.82 -12.76
C ASN A 29 1.38 12.48 -12.29
N LEU A 30 0.81 12.45 -11.10
CA LEU A 30 0.24 11.21 -10.54
C LEU A 30 -0.97 10.70 -11.35
N GLU A 31 -1.70 11.61 -12.00
CA GLU A 31 -2.94 11.31 -12.72
C GLU A 31 -2.77 10.25 -13.81
N ASP A 32 -1.64 10.24 -14.51
CA ASP A 32 -1.35 9.25 -15.56
C ASP A 32 -1.13 7.84 -14.98
N THR A 33 -0.65 7.76 -13.73
CA THR A 33 -0.41 6.49 -13.03
C THR A 33 -1.62 5.97 -12.25
N ILE A 34 -2.65 6.80 -11.99
CA ILE A 34 -3.87 6.43 -11.23
C ILE A 34 -4.50 5.15 -11.76
N ASN A 35 -4.59 5.01 -13.09
CA ASN A 35 -5.25 3.86 -13.71
C ASN A 35 -4.52 2.54 -13.43
N SER A 36 -3.19 2.58 -13.28
CA SER A 36 -2.38 1.39 -12.99
C SER A 36 -2.50 0.92 -11.53
N TYR A 37 -2.92 1.80 -10.63
CA TYR A 37 -3.05 1.50 -9.20
C TYR A 37 -4.48 1.13 -8.77
N ASN A 38 -5.47 1.53 -9.56
CA ASN A 38 -6.88 1.39 -9.20
C ASN A 38 -7.47 0.00 -9.45
N GLU A 39 -6.69 -0.98 -9.92
CA GLU A 39 -7.19 -2.35 -10.03
C GLU A 39 -7.42 -2.96 -8.64
N GLU A 40 -8.68 -3.22 -8.30
CA GLU A 40 -9.06 -3.75 -6.98
C GLU A 40 -8.40 -5.11 -6.73
N GLY A 41 -7.78 -5.25 -5.56
CA GLY A 41 -7.15 -6.50 -5.12
C GLY A 41 -5.73 -6.71 -5.63
N ASN A 42 -5.22 -5.84 -6.50
CA ASN A 42 -3.85 -5.92 -6.99
C ASN A 42 -2.88 -5.19 -6.06
N PHE A 43 -1.77 -5.87 -5.77
CA PHE A 43 -0.63 -5.28 -5.07
C PHE A 43 0.27 -4.61 -6.10
N TYR A 44 0.39 -3.29 -6.03
CA TYR A 44 1.35 -2.56 -6.83
C TYR A 44 2.64 -2.35 -6.03
N TYR A 45 3.74 -2.91 -6.51
CA TYR A 45 5.06 -2.72 -5.92
C TYR A 45 5.63 -1.34 -6.28
N LEU A 46 5.93 -0.51 -5.28
CA LEU A 46 6.53 0.81 -5.47
C LEU A 46 8.05 0.80 -5.40
N GLY A 47 8.64 -0.06 -4.57
CA GLY A 47 10.08 -0.06 -4.35
C GLY A 47 10.48 -0.62 -3.00
N VAL A 48 11.76 -0.40 -2.65
CA VAL A 48 12.35 -0.80 -1.38
C VAL A 48 12.89 0.44 -0.68
N ASP A 49 12.60 0.59 0.61
CA ASP A 49 13.09 1.71 1.42
C ASP A 49 14.55 1.52 1.89
N ILE A 50 15.05 2.47 2.67
CA ILE A 50 16.43 2.44 3.20
C ILE A 50 16.70 1.30 4.20
N GLU A 51 15.65 0.74 4.80
CA GLU A 51 15.71 -0.37 5.76
C GLU A 51 15.48 -1.72 5.07
N LEU A 52 15.44 -1.75 3.73
CA LEU A 52 15.15 -2.93 2.91
C LEU A 52 13.71 -3.46 3.07
N ASN A 53 12.76 -2.60 3.43
CA ASN A 53 11.35 -2.93 3.41
C ASN A 53 10.76 -2.74 2.01
N GLU A 54 10.03 -3.74 1.55
CA GLU A 54 9.29 -3.67 0.29
C GLU A 54 7.99 -2.88 0.52
N ILE A 55 7.75 -1.87 -0.31
CA ILE A 55 6.59 -0.98 -0.21
C ILE A 55 5.59 -1.29 -1.32
N TYR A 56 4.34 -1.52 -0.93
CA TYR A 56 3.24 -1.86 -1.82
C TYR A 56 2.05 -0.92 -1.62
N LEU A 57 1.32 -0.65 -2.71
CA LEU A 57 -0.02 -0.07 -2.71
C LEU A 57 -1.05 -1.17 -2.98
N LEU A 58 -2.19 -1.11 -2.30
CA LEU A 58 -3.30 -2.03 -2.53
C LEU A 58 -4.63 -1.27 -2.57
N HIS A 59 -5.29 -1.27 -3.72
CA HIS A 59 -6.67 -0.80 -3.82
C HIS A 59 -7.62 -1.87 -3.28
N SER A 60 -8.47 -1.52 -2.32
CA SER A 60 -9.53 -2.39 -1.83
C SER A 60 -10.78 -1.59 -1.50
N SER A 61 -11.88 -1.90 -2.19
CA SER A 61 -13.20 -1.38 -1.83
C SER A 61 -13.83 -2.14 -0.66
N LYS A 62 -13.26 -3.29 -0.28
CA LYS A 62 -13.79 -4.22 0.72
C LYS A 62 -13.65 -3.71 2.15
N CYS A 63 -14.44 -4.32 3.04
CA CYS A 63 -14.36 -4.08 4.48
C CYS A 63 -12.93 -4.30 5.02
N ASN A 64 -12.32 -3.23 5.55
CA ASN A 64 -10.94 -3.21 6.04
C ASN A 64 -10.64 -4.35 7.04
N TYR A 65 -11.63 -4.77 7.84
CA TYR A 65 -11.47 -5.85 8.80
C TYR A 65 -11.22 -7.21 8.14
N ILE A 66 -12.00 -7.56 7.12
CA ILE A 66 -11.87 -8.84 6.40
C ILE A 66 -10.52 -8.89 5.69
N LEU A 67 -10.18 -7.82 4.96
CA LEU A 67 -8.90 -7.72 4.28
C LEU A 67 -7.73 -7.84 5.25
N LYS A 68 -7.76 -7.12 6.37
CA LYS A 68 -6.71 -7.16 7.39
C LYS A 68 -6.49 -8.59 7.92
N ASN A 69 -7.58 -9.33 8.16
CA ASN A 69 -7.49 -10.72 8.61
C ASN A 69 -6.92 -11.65 7.53
N LEU A 70 -7.31 -11.47 6.26
CA LEU A 70 -6.76 -12.25 5.15
C LEU A 70 -5.25 -12.01 5.01
N LEU A 71 -4.82 -10.74 4.98
CA LEU A 71 -3.40 -10.38 4.86
C LEU A 71 -2.58 -10.95 6.02
N ARG A 72 -3.09 -10.86 7.26
CA ARG A 72 -2.44 -11.47 8.44
C ARG A 72 -2.39 -12.99 8.35
N GLY A 73 -3.46 -13.61 7.85
CA GLY A 73 -3.49 -15.05 7.58
C GLY A 73 -2.40 -15.48 6.61
N PHE A 74 -2.23 -14.76 5.51
CA PHE A 74 -1.15 -15.01 4.54
C PHE A 74 0.23 -14.77 5.13
N SER A 75 0.43 -13.66 5.86
CA SER A 75 1.68 -13.36 6.57
C SER A 75 2.09 -14.51 7.49
N ASN A 76 1.15 -15.05 8.28
CA ASN A 76 1.42 -16.21 9.14
C ASN A 76 1.72 -17.47 8.33
N LEU A 77 0.96 -17.74 7.27
CA LEU A 77 1.13 -18.93 6.43
C LEU A 77 2.51 -18.98 5.76
N TYR A 78 2.99 -17.83 5.29
CA TYR A 78 4.28 -17.72 4.60
C TYR A 78 5.44 -17.34 5.53
N ASN A 79 5.19 -17.17 6.84
CA ASN A 79 6.17 -16.68 7.82
C ASN A 79 6.84 -15.36 7.37
N GLU A 80 6.01 -14.45 6.88
CA GLU A 80 6.40 -13.16 6.31
C GLU A 80 5.94 -12.03 7.23
N GLU A 81 6.83 -11.11 7.58
CA GLU A 81 6.45 -9.94 8.37
C GLU A 81 5.80 -8.88 7.47
N ILE A 82 4.57 -8.48 7.80
CA ILE A 82 3.84 -7.44 7.08
C ILE A 82 3.32 -6.34 8.02
N LEU A 83 3.42 -5.09 7.55
CA LEU A 83 2.78 -3.93 8.16
C LEU A 83 1.68 -3.43 7.22
N ILE A 84 0.44 -3.40 7.71
CA ILE A 84 -0.72 -2.95 6.92
C ILE A 84 -1.12 -1.56 7.42
N ILE A 85 -1.07 -0.58 6.53
CA ILE A 85 -1.39 0.82 6.83
C ILE A 85 -2.65 1.20 6.08
N PHE A 86 -3.65 1.70 6.82
CA PHE A 86 -4.86 2.31 6.29
C PHE A 86 -4.73 3.82 6.51
N PRO A 87 -4.31 4.61 5.51
CA PRO A 87 -4.17 6.05 5.67
C PRO A 87 -5.56 6.68 5.78
N GLU A 88 -5.86 7.21 6.96
CA GLU A 88 -7.00 8.10 7.19
C GLU A 88 -6.48 9.54 7.15
N ILE A 89 -7.27 10.48 6.62
CA ILE A 89 -6.94 11.91 6.75
C ILE A 89 -7.31 12.34 8.17
N LEU A 90 -6.37 13.01 8.84
CA LEU A 90 -6.62 13.93 9.96
C LEU A 90 -7.29 15.21 9.46
#